data_AF-A0A6G3SUI5-F1
#
_entry.id   AF-A0A6G3SUI5-F1
#
_cell.length_a   1.000
_cell.length_b   1.000
_cell.length_c   1.000
_cell.angle_alpha   90.00
_cell.angle_beta   90.00
_cell.angle_gamma   90.00
#
_symmetry.space_group_name_H-M   'P 1'
#
loop_
_entity.id
_entity.type
_entity.pdbx_description
1 polymer ?
#
loop_
_entity_poly.entity_id
_entity_poly.type
_entity_poly.pdbx_seq_one_letter_code
_entity_poly.pdbx_strand_id
1 'polypeptide(L)'
;QARLLGRPAYHVPTPAECGGVPDPYALLETVRRVRAEGGRPKLLLLSVVDDPTATVAPPELVREACEAAVGEGLHIISDETWRDTVHRPRDTVLLSPAEMCPDDV
;
A
#
# COMPACT_ATOMS: atom_id res chain seq x y z
N GLN A 1 10.23 11.32 2.69
CA GLN A 1 9.89 12.00 3.96
C GLN A 1 10.39 11.25 5.21
N ALA A 2 10.21 9.93 5.33
CA ALA A 2 10.70 9.15 6.49
C ALA A 2 12.18 9.38 6.84
N ARG A 3 13.07 9.40 5.83
CA ARG A 3 14.51 9.66 6.03
C ARG A 3 14.80 11.05 6.64
N LEU A 4 14.03 12.07 6.27
CA LEU A 4 14.17 13.42 6.83
C LEU A 4 13.77 13.46 8.32
N LEU A 5 12.89 12.55 8.73
CA LEU A 5 12.47 12.38 10.12
C LEU A 5 13.37 11.41 10.91
N GLY A 6 14.47 10.93 10.31
CA GLY A 6 15.34 9.91 10.91
C GLY A 6 14.66 8.56 11.14
N ARG A 7 13.54 8.30 10.45
CA ARG A 7 12.76 7.06 10.58
C ARG A 7 13.17 6.06 9.48
N PRO A 8 13.33 4.77 9.81
CA PRO A 8 13.58 3.75 8.79
C PRO A 8 12.35 3.58 7.90
N ALA A 9 12.58 3.32 6.61
CA ALA A 9 11.57 2.92 5.65
C ALA A 9 11.99 1.59 5.04
N TYR A 10 11.05 0.67 4.92
CA TYR A 10 11.28 -0.67 4.39
C TYR A 10 10.49 -0.81 3.11
N HIS A 11 11.18 -1.05 1.99
CA HIS A 11 10.53 -1.25 0.71
C HIS A 11 10.03 -2.69 0.59
N VAL A 12 8.78 -2.83 0.17
CA VAL A 12 8.14 -4.11 -0.13
C VAL A 12 8.02 -4.22 -1.66
N PRO A 13 8.32 -5.38 -2.25
CA PRO A 13 8.09 -5.61 -3.67
C PRO A 13 6.62 -5.37 -4.08
N THR A 14 6.43 -4.65 -5.18
CA THR A 14 5.14 -4.47 -5.85
C THR A 14 5.14 -5.28 -7.17
N PRO A 15 4.05 -5.97 -7.52
CA PRO A 15 3.93 -6.58 -8.84
C PRO A 15 3.96 -5.52 -9.95
N ALA A 16 4.41 -5.90 -11.15
CA ALA A 16 4.70 -4.98 -12.26
C ALA A 16 3.49 -4.15 -12.78
N GLU A 17 2.28 -4.45 -12.32
CA GLU A 17 1.03 -3.82 -12.78
C GLU A 17 0.18 -3.24 -11.64
N CYS A 18 0.75 -3.13 -10.43
CA CYS A 18 -0.02 -2.85 -9.21
C CYS A 18 0.30 -1.51 -8.56
N GLY A 19 1.01 -0.64 -9.28
CA GLY A 19 1.41 0.68 -8.79
C GLY A 19 2.13 0.62 -7.45
N GLY A 20 1.60 1.38 -6.50
CA GLY A 20 2.13 1.46 -5.13
C GLY A 20 1.59 0.39 -4.17
N VAL A 21 0.82 -0.59 -4.66
CA VAL A 21 0.24 -1.66 -3.81
C VAL A 21 1.18 -2.87 -3.77
N PRO A 22 1.66 -3.28 -2.57
CA PRO A 22 2.58 -4.40 -2.45
C PRO A 22 1.89 -5.75 -2.65
N ASP A 23 2.69 -6.76 -2.99
CA ASP A 23 2.25 -8.15 -2.85
C ASP A 23 1.99 -8.46 -1.36
N PRO A 24 0.81 -9.01 -0.99
CA PRO A 24 0.46 -9.28 0.40
C PRO A 24 1.43 -10.23 1.10
N TYR A 25 1.93 -11.27 0.42
CA TYR A 25 2.88 -12.20 1.02
C TYR A 25 4.24 -11.55 1.23
N ALA A 26 4.70 -10.76 0.26
CA ALA A 26 5.94 -9.99 0.39
C ALA A 26 5.86 -8.95 1.52
N LEU A 27 4.68 -8.35 1.73
CA LEU A 27 4.40 -7.47 2.88
C LEU A 27 4.56 -8.24 4.20
N LEU A 28 3.87 -9.37 4.36
CA LEU A 28 3.94 -10.18 5.57
C LEU A 28 5.37 -10.66 5.88
N GLU A 29 6.09 -11.16 4.87
CA GLU A 29 7.49 -11.58 5.02
C GLU A 29 8.40 -10.42 5.42
N THR A 30 8.18 -9.23 4.83
CA THR A 30 8.95 -8.04 5.19
C THR A 30 8.68 -7.61 6.63
N VAL A 31 7.42 -7.55 7.06
CA VAL A 31 7.04 -7.21 8.44
C VAL A 31 7.66 -8.20 9.43
N ARG A 32 7.57 -9.50 9.15
CA ARG A 32 8.16 -10.56 9.97
C ARG A 32 9.66 -10.40 10.11
N ARG A 33 10.37 -10.21 8.99
CA ARG A 33 11.83 -10.04 8.97
C ARG A 33 12.26 -8.79 9.74
N VAL A 34 11.62 -7.65 9.47
CA VAL A 34 11.93 -6.39 10.16
C VAL A 34 11.74 -6.52 11.67
N ARG A 35 10.67 -7.19 12.13
CA ARG A 35 10.44 -7.42 13.57
C ARG A 35 11.49 -8.34 14.19
N ALA A 36 11.91 -9.39 13.47
CA ALA A 36 12.99 -10.28 13.93
C ALA A 36 14.33 -9.53 14.09
N GLU A 37 14.57 -8.51 13.27
CA GLU A 37 15.73 -7.61 13.36
C GLU A 37 15.57 -6.50 14.43
N GLY A 38 14.48 -6.53 15.21
CA GLY A 38 14.19 -5.56 16.29
C GLY A 38 13.44 -4.30 15.84
N GLY A 39 13.09 -4.21 14.55
CA GLY A 39 12.26 -3.14 14.00
C GLY A 39 10.81 -3.22 14.51
N ARG A 40 10.12 -2.07 14.46
CA ARG A 40 8.72 -1.95 14.89
C ARG A 40 7.92 -1.17 13.83
N PRO A 41 7.64 -1.78 12.66
CA PRO A 41 6.84 -1.12 11.64
C PRO A 41 5.44 -0.85 12.20
N LYS A 42 4.90 0.33 11.86
CA LYS A 42 3.60 0.81 12.33
C LYS A 42 2.70 1.32 11.22
N LEU A 43 3.28 1.64 10.07
CA LEU A 43 2.61 2.30 8.97
C LEU A 43 2.88 1.50 7.71
N LEU A 44 1.84 1.32 6.90
CA LEU A 44 1.94 0.98 5.49
C LEU A 44 1.55 2.22 4.68
N LEU A 45 2.43 2.68 3.79
CA LEU A 45 2.08 3.68 2.77
C LEU A 45 1.84 2.94 1.46
N LEU A 46 0.68 3.17 0.83
CA LEU A 46 0.35 2.60 -0.47
C LEU A 46 -0.34 3.64 -1.36
N SER A 47 -0.22 3.46 -2.67
CA SER A 47 -0.86 4.31 -3.68
C SER A 47 -1.63 3.44 -4.67
N VAL A 48 -2.95 3.63 -4.74
CA VAL A 48 -3.83 2.84 -5.64
C VAL A 48 -3.77 3.30 -7.09
N VAL A 49 -3.32 4.53 -7.31
CA VAL A 49 -2.89 5.08 -8.59
C VAL A 49 -1.53 5.71 -8.34
N ASP A 50 -0.53 5.35 -9.14
CA ASP A 50 0.85 5.77 -8.88
C ASP A 50 1.53 6.38 -10.12
N ASP A 51 2.32 7.42 -9.91
CA ASP A 51 2.97 8.25 -10.95
C ASP A 51 4.19 7.59 -11.64
N PRO A 52 5.07 6.81 -10.97
CA PRO A 52 6.17 6.14 -11.66
C PRO A 52 5.72 4.96 -12.55
N THR A 53 4.59 4.32 -12.24
CA THR A 53 4.10 3.17 -13.01
C THR A 53 2.94 3.51 -13.94
N ALA A 54 2.22 4.61 -13.67
CA ALA A 54 0.98 4.97 -14.35
C ALA A 54 -0.06 3.83 -14.37
N THR A 55 -0.07 2.99 -13.34
CA THR A 55 -1.00 1.85 -13.20
C THR A 55 -2.02 2.08 -12.09
N VAL A 56 -3.17 1.41 -12.22
CA VAL A 56 -4.20 1.33 -11.19
C VAL A 56 -4.18 -0.09 -10.63
N ALA A 57 -4.04 -0.21 -9.32
CA ALA A 57 -3.95 -1.51 -8.67
C ALA A 57 -5.28 -2.30 -8.80
N PRO A 58 -5.25 -3.61 -9.06
CA PRO A 58 -6.45 -4.44 -9.03
C PRO A 58 -7.15 -4.38 -7.67
N PRO A 59 -8.49 -4.23 -7.62
CA PRO A 59 -9.25 -4.14 -6.36
C PRO A 59 -8.99 -5.30 -5.40
N GLU A 60 -8.83 -6.52 -5.93
CA GLU A 60 -8.56 -7.72 -5.14
C GLU A 60 -7.23 -7.60 -4.39
N LEU A 61 -6.20 -7.09 -5.06
CA LEU A 61 -4.89 -6.90 -4.47
C LEU A 61 -4.87 -5.77 -3.44
N VAL A 62 -5.58 -4.67 -3.72
CA VAL A 62 -5.78 -3.59 -2.75
C VAL A 62 -6.39 -4.15 -1.47
N ARG A 63 -7.46 -4.94 -1.60
CA ARG A 63 -8.13 -5.60 -0.48
C ARG A 63 -7.18 -6.51 0.29
N GLU A 64 -6.50 -7.42 -0.38
CA GLU A 64 -5.60 -8.38 0.27
C GLU A 64 -4.42 -7.71 0.97
N ALA A 65 -3.84 -6.65 0.39
CA ALA A 65 -2.77 -5.89 1.00
C ALA A 65 -3.25 -5.13 2.25
N CYS A 66 -4.45 -4.55 2.21
CA CYS A 66 -5.05 -3.88 3.36
C CYS A 66 -5.38 -4.87 4.49
N GLU A 67 -6.00 -6.01 4.15
CA GLU A 67 -6.28 -7.09 5.12
C GLU A 67 -4.99 -7.60 5.79
N ALA A 68 -3.92 -7.79 5.01
CA ALA A 68 -2.61 -8.18 5.54
C ALA A 68 -2.02 -7.10 6.46
N ALA A 69 -2.12 -5.82 6.10
CA ALA A 69 -1.63 -4.71 6.90
C ALA A 69 -2.38 -4.59 8.24
N VAL A 70 -3.71 -4.62 8.20
CA VAL A 70 -4.57 -4.58 9.38
C VAL A 70 -4.35 -5.79 10.27
N GLY A 71 -4.25 -6.99 9.68
CA GLY A 71 -3.93 -8.23 10.41
C GLY A 71 -2.58 -8.17 11.14
N GLU A 72 -1.62 -7.43 10.60
CA GLU A 72 -0.32 -7.16 11.24
C GLU A 72 -0.33 -5.95 12.18
N GLY A 73 -1.47 -5.27 12.35
CA GLY A 73 -1.60 -4.08 13.19
C GLY A 73 -0.85 -2.85 12.67
N LEU A 74 -0.72 -2.76 11.34
CA LEU A 74 -0.22 -1.57 10.65
C LEU A 74 -1.38 -0.63 10.35
N HIS A 75 -1.18 0.67 10.55
CA HIS A 75 -2.10 1.70 10.09
C HIS A 75 -1.78 2.04 8.63
N ILE A 76 -2.81 2.22 7.81
CA ILE A 76 -2.68 2.42 6.38
C ILE A 76 -2.68 3.91 6.08
N ILE A 77 -1.68 4.38 5.35
CA ILE A 77 -1.70 5.71 4.72
C ILE A 77 -2.03 5.47 3.25
N SER A 78 -3.24 5.84 2.87
CA SER A 78 -3.71 5.79 1.48
C SER A 78 -3.31 7.07 0.76
N ASP A 79 -2.33 7.00 -0.14
CA ASP A 79 -2.03 8.10 -1.06
C ASP A 79 -2.92 7.99 -2.31
N GLU A 80 -3.96 8.82 -2.34
CA GLU A 80 -4.93 8.89 -3.43
C GLU A 80 -4.78 10.17 -4.26
N THR A 81 -3.60 10.80 -4.22
CA THR A 81 -3.33 12.07 -4.92
C THR A 81 -3.70 12.03 -6.41
N TRP A 82 -3.55 10.85 -7.05
CA TRP A 82 -3.81 10.64 -8.47
C TRP A 82 -5.15 9.94 -8.77
N ARG A 83 -6.07 9.82 -7.80
CA ARG A 83 -7.35 9.10 -8.01
C ARG A 83 -8.19 9.66 -9.17
N ASP A 84 -8.14 10.98 -9.38
CA ASP A 84 -8.98 11.68 -10.36
C ASP A 84 -8.33 11.75 -11.76
N THR A 85 -7.13 11.19 -11.93
CA THR A 85 -6.37 11.24 -13.19
C THR A 85 -6.38 9.93 -13.97
N VAL A 86 -7.27 9.00 -13.62
CA VAL A 86 -7.42 7.72 -14.35
C VAL A 86 -7.83 7.99 -15.79
N HIS A 87 -7.04 7.50 -16.76
CA HIS A 87 -7.26 7.78 -18.18
C HIS A 87 -8.60 7.24 -18.70
N ARG A 88 -9.02 6.05 -18.25
CA ARG A 88 -10.27 5.39 -18.67
C ARG A 88 -11.17 5.05 -17.46
N PRO A 89 -11.78 6.04 -16.81
CA PRO A 89 -12.46 5.84 -15.52
C PRO A 89 -13.73 4.98 -15.61
N ARG A 90 -14.28 4.78 -16.83
CA ARG A 90 -15.43 3.87 -17.05
C ARG A 90 -15.00 2.42 -17.25
N ASP A 91 -13.75 2.19 -17.62
CA ASP A 91 -13.21 0.87 -17.96
C ASP A 91 -12.23 0.36 -16.89
N THR A 92 -11.94 1.18 -15.88
CA THR A 92 -10.97 0.89 -14.82
C THR A 92 -11.65 1.04 -13.47
N VAL A 93 -11.67 -0.05 -12.71
CA VAL A 93 -12.20 -0.04 -11.34
C VAL A 93 -11.09 0.46 -10.42
N LEU A 94 -11.34 1.59 -9.76
CA LEU A 94 -10.50 2.10 -8.69
C LEU A 94 -11.19 1.79 -7.37
N LEU A 95 -10.48 1.12 -6.47
CA LEU A 95 -10.92 0.88 -5.10
C LEU A 95 -10.12 1.76 -4.16
N SER A 96 -10.80 2.61 -3.39
CA SER A 96 -10.17 3.43 -2.35
C SER A 96 -9.99 2.60 -1.07
N PRO A 97 -8.76 2.49 -0.53
CA PRO A 97 -8.51 1.91 0.78
C PRO A 97 -9.24 2.66 1.89
N ALA A 98 -9.35 3.99 1.79
CA ALA A 98 -10.04 4.81 2.76
C ALA A 98 -11.56 4.52 2.80
N GLU A 99 -12.16 4.19 1.66
CA GLU A 99 -13.57 3.77 1.60
C GLU A 99 -13.77 2.32 2.11
N MET A 100 -12.78 1.45 1.92
CA MET A 100 -12.83 0.03 2.30
C MET A 100 -12.55 -0.23 3.78
N CYS A 101 -11.59 0.49 4.36
CA CYS A 101 -11.10 0.30 5.73
C CYS A 101 -11.08 1.64 6.50
N PRO A 102 -12.25 2.30 6.69
CA PRO A 102 -12.31 3.68 7.19
C PRO A 102 -11.76 3.87 8.61
N ASP A 103 -11.74 2.82 9.44
CA ASP A 103 -11.22 2.88 10.81
C ASP A 103 -9.70 2.61 10.91
N ASP A 104 -9.09 2.12 9.82
CA ASP A 104 -7.69 1.69 9.76
C ASP A 104 -6.81 2.58 8.87
N VAL A 105 -7.40 3.63 8.28
CA VAL A 105 -6.79 4.61 7.36
C VAL A 105 -6.72 6.02 7.95
#